data_AF-A0A9P6UIN7-F1
#
_entry.id   AF-A0A9P6UIN7-F1
#
_cell.length_a   1.000
_cell.length_b   1.000
_cell.length_c   1.000
_cell.angle_alpha   90.00
_cell.angle_beta   90.00
_cell.angle_gamma   90.00
#
_symmetry.space_group_name_H-M   'P 1'
#
loop_
_entity.id
_entity.type
_entity.pdbx_description
1 polymer ?
#
loop_
_entity_poly.entity_id
_entity_poly.type
_entity_poly.pdbx_seq_one_letter_code
_entity_poly.pdbx_strand_id
1 'polypeptide(L)'
;LSRQASVSQRPDQPEQPSIPPLQEAPGAPTRKRSRTSVEIAEIAGQARDAAAAAGIIRDSTATTLDARQQNHASKRPQHQHPRQHRQPQQQQQQQQQQAAQQQVIRQLTQEEAEQDIREEWKVLCSHILYADIYSDNVYEYRHVTLPKRLLEMIPMSFWRDGRKGLWKLMEESEWRFIGIHMSTGWEHYMCHDPEPHVLLFRRTIQLGDRIRREARRNLQRTQYLDLKELKERGDSISDRQDQWFQSYQRQLDDIKQAEKARYLQLLDAKDKRGQQLSQEEEQFCRRFIQQQQKERRQQKEKDLKQQFFALKFAKEKGELLTMEEDAFLKDYLQKAQLRKGRYMALKDASIRATKLNGDSGAQMTPEDAEFFEEYEQQLEQDQRRKEDRDRKAQYAMLRDAKKKGRKLTDDEVAFVNNFIRDYKDAHHQREDRLAEILKGQELEAQDQKQPQEQQCQEQEQPQEQQYQEQQQQV
;
A
#
# COMPACT_ATOMS: atom_id res chain seq x y z
N LEU A 1 49.01 -61.30 -29.64
CA LEU A 1 48.59 -62.69 -29.37
C LEU A 1 48.38 -62.84 -27.87
N SER A 2 47.11 -62.92 -27.45
CA SER A 2 46.58 -63.39 -26.15
C SER A 2 47.10 -62.74 -24.84
N ARG A 3 46.32 -62.46 -23.79
CA ARG A 3 44.88 -62.55 -23.47
C ARG A 3 44.69 -61.85 -22.10
N GLN A 4 43.61 -61.05 -21.98
CA GLN A 4 42.67 -60.90 -20.84
C GLN A 4 43.21 -60.46 -19.45
N ALA A 5 42.86 -59.26 -18.94
CA ALA A 5 41.60 -58.85 -18.24
C ALA A 5 41.48 -59.48 -16.83
N SER A 6 41.00 -58.89 -15.73
CA SER A 6 40.49 -57.56 -15.26
C SER A 6 39.80 -57.88 -13.90
N VAL A 7 39.92 -57.09 -12.82
CA VAL A 7 38.92 -56.83 -11.71
C VAL A 7 39.60 -55.90 -10.67
N SER A 8 39.36 -54.59 -10.68
CA SER A 8 38.37 -53.79 -9.90
C SER A 8 38.59 -53.70 -8.38
N GLN A 9 39.06 -52.53 -7.92
CA GLN A 9 39.09 -52.08 -6.51
C GLN A 9 38.23 -50.80 -6.38
N ARG A 10 37.44 -50.70 -5.29
CA ARG A 10 36.74 -49.49 -4.82
C ARG A 10 37.66 -48.71 -3.87
N PRO A 11 37.59 -47.36 -3.81
CA PRO A 11 38.33 -46.58 -2.82
C PRO A 11 37.49 -46.16 -1.59
N ASP A 12 38.18 -46.08 -0.47
CA ASP A 12 37.77 -45.72 0.89
C ASP A 12 37.48 -44.21 1.09
N GLN A 13 36.69 -43.91 2.12
CA GLN A 13 36.42 -42.57 2.67
C GLN A 13 37.45 -42.15 3.73
N PRO A 14 37.73 -40.85 3.93
CA PRO A 14 38.53 -40.37 5.06
C PRO A 14 37.71 -39.75 6.21
N GLU A 15 38.30 -39.90 7.40
CA GLU A 15 37.82 -39.67 8.77
C GLU A 15 37.69 -38.19 9.20
N GLN A 16 36.87 -37.95 10.23
CA GLN A 16 36.77 -36.68 10.97
C GLN A 16 37.67 -36.66 12.23
N PRO A 17 38.19 -35.48 12.65
CA PRO A 17 38.92 -35.34 13.92
C PRO A 17 38.07 -34.82 15.09
N SER A 18 38.33 -35.40 16.26
CA SER A 18 37.71 -35.17 17.57
C SER A 18 38.25 -33.92 18.32
N ILE A 19 37.39 -33.27 19.13
CA ILE A 19 37.70 -32.10 19.97
C ILE A 19 37.74 -32.51 21.46
N PRO A 20 38.67 -32.02 22.31
CA PRO A 20 38.73 -32.34 23.75
C PRO A 20 37.96 -31.33 24.65
N PRO A 21 37.66 -31.66 25.93
CA PRO A 21 36.79 -30.85 26.79
C PRO A 21 37.55 -30.07 27.91
N LEU A 22 37.08 -28.86 28.27
CA LEU A 22 37.40 -28.14 29.52
C LEU A 22 36.28 -27.12 29.83
N GLN A 23 35.50 -27.30 30.91
CA GLN A 23 35.61 -26.77 32.28
C GLN A 23 34.86 -25.43 32.54
N GLU A 24 33.92 -25.46 33.49
CA GLU A 24 33.12 -24.33 34.00
C GLU A 24 33.78 -23.63 35.21
N ALA A 25 33.59 -22.31 35.33
CA ALA A 25 33.64 -21.54 36.58
C ALA A 25 32.83 -20.22 36.45
N PRO A 26 32.36 -19.59 37.56
CA PRO A 26 31.02 -18.97 37.66
C PRO A 26 30.99 -17.42 37.82
N GLY A 27 29.83 -16.78 37.55
CA GLY A 27 29.56 -15.39 37.99
C GLY A 27 28.33 -14.63 37.44
N ALA A 28 27.15 -14.80 38.08
CA ALA A 28 26.02 -13.85 38.32
C ALA A 28 25.24 -13.14 37.15
N PRO A 29 24.03 -12.57 37.36
CA PRO A 29 23.00 -12.77 38.38
C PRO A 29 21.61 -13.18 37.81
N THR A 30 20.76 -13.68 38.72
CA THR A 30 19.38 -14.17 38.53
C THR A 30 18.35 -13.14 38.06
N ARG A 31 17.49 -13.51 37.09
CA ARG A 31 16.19 -12.84 36.84
C ARG A 31 15.06 -13.86 36.62
N LYS A 32 14.29 -14.06 37.71
CA LYS A 32 12.88 -14.46 37.85
C LYS A 32 12.24 -15.30 36.72
N ARG A 33 11.97 -16.58 37.02
CA ARG A 33 10.94 -17.40 36.36
C ARG A 33 9.55 -16.77 36.57
N SER A 34 8.84 -16.47 35.49
CA SER A 34 7.39 -16.19 35.51
C SER A 34 6.63 -17.36 34.88
N ARG A 35 5.67 -17.86 35.65
CA ARG A 35 4.62 -18.82 35.32
C ARG A 35 3.99 -18.56 33.94
N THR A 36 4.03 -19.56 33.06
CA THR A 36 3.00 -19.80 32.02
C THR A 36 3.15 -21.23 31.51
N SER A 37 2.78 -22.20 32.34
CA SER A 37 2.63 -23.60 31.91
C SER A 37 1.44 -24.30 32.57
N VAL A 38 0.55 -23.52 33.21
CA VAL A 38 -0.66 -24.03 33.88
C VAL A 38 -1.95 -23.40 33.34
N GLU A 39 -1.89 -22.24 32.66
CA GLU A 39 -3.09 -21.60 32.06
C GLU A 39 -3.45 -22.12 30.65
N ILE A 40 -2.61 -22.92 29.99
CA ILE A 40 -2.92 -23.46 28.65
C ILE A 40 -3.79 -24.72 28.74
N ALA A 41 -3.84 -25.40 29.89
CA ALA A 41 -4.70 -26.55 30.11
C ALA A 41 -6.14 -26.18 30.52
N GLU A 42 -6.35 -24.99 31.09
CA GLU A 42 -7.65 -24.56 31.61
C GLU A 42 -8.55 -23.92 30.52
N ILE A 43 -7.95 -23.34 29.47
CA ILE A 43 -8.66 -22.78 28.31
C ILE A 43 -9.16 -23.88 27.36
N ALA A 44 -8.50 -25.05 27.32
CA ALA A 44 -8.93 -26.19 26.50
C ALA A 44 -10.14 -26.94 27.09
N GLY A 45 -10.39 -26.83 28.40
CA GLY A 45 -11.55 -27.43 29.07
C GLY A 45 -12.85 -26.68 28.81
N GLN A 46 -12.81 -25.34 28.84
CA GLN A 46 -14.02 -24.51 28.69
C GLN A 46 -14.59 -24.50 27.26
N ALA A 47 -13.79 -24.81 26.24
CA ALA A 47 -14.25 -24.96 24.86
C ALA A 47 -14.98 -26.29 24.58
N ARG A 48 -14.72 -27.35 25.38
CA ARG A 48 -15.43 -28.64 25.25
C ARG A 48 -16.83 -28.61 25.88
N ASP A 49 -17.00 -27.88 26.98
CA ASP A 49 -18.29 -27.79 27.67
C ASP A 49 -19.30 -26.89 26.91
N ALA A 50 -18.80 -25.92 26.13
CA ALA A 50 -19.64 -25.12 25.23
C ALA A 50 -20.14 -25.91 24.00
N ALA A 51 -19.37 -26.89 23.52
CA ALA A 51 -19.76 -27.74 22.38
C ALA A 51 -20.80 -28.81 22.76
N ALA A 52 -20.79 -29.29 24.01
CA ALA A 52 -21.79 -30.23 24.53
C ALA A 52 -23.18 -29.57 24.71
N ALA A 53 -23.24 -28.26 24.97
CA ALA A 53 -24.50 -27.51 25.06
C ALA A 53 -25.15 -27.26 23.68
N ALA A 54 -24.40 -27.39 22.58
CA ALA A 54 -24.87 -27.10 21.22
C ALA A 54 -25.39 -28.34 20.46
N GLY A 55 -25.38 -29.54 21.05
CA GLY A 55 -26.08 -30.71 20.50
C GLY A 55 -25.48 -31.30 19.22
N ILE A 56 -24.19 -31.10 18.96
CA ILE A 56 -23.48 -31.63 17.77
C ILE A 56 -22.43 -32.62 18.24
N ILE A 57 -22.83 -33.85 18.56
CA ILE A 57 -22.08 -35.12 18.45
C ILE A 57 -23.07 -36.23 18.84
N ARG A 58 -23.36 -37.14 17.90
CA ARG A 58 -24.02 -38.42 18.19
C ARG A 58 -22.94 -39.50 18.10
N ASP A 59 -22.41 -39.92 19.24
CA ASP A 59 -21.66 -41.16 19.31
C ASP A 59 -22.62 -42.34 19.48
N SER A 60 -22.44 -43.27 18.56
CA SER A 60 -23.11 -44.56 18.45
C SER A 60 -22.64 -45.54 19.52
N THR A 61 -23.52 -45.97 20.43
CA THR A 61 -23.37 -47.27 21.12
C THR A 61 -24.72 -47.93 21.43
N ALA A 62 -24.78 -49.22 21.07
CA ALA A 62 -25.46 -50.35 21.72
C ALA A 62 -27.01 -50.38 21.87
N THR A 63 -27.61 -51.18 20.97
CA THR A 63 -28.35 -52.44 21.24
C THR A 63 -28.88 -52.71 22.66
N THR A 64 -30.19 -52.98 22.81
CA THR A 64 -30.87 -54.32 22.93
C THR A 64 -32.08 -54.30 23.90
N LEU A 65 -33.21 -54.89 23.45
CA LEU A 65 -34.31 -55.55 24.21
C LEU A 65 -35.15 -54.68 25.18
N ASP A 66 -36.45 -54.86 25.41
CA ASP A 66 -37.49 -55.84 25.04
C ASP A 66 -38.85 -55.18 25.37
N ALA A 67 -39.96 -55.66 24.80
CA ALA A 67 -41.30 -55.77 25.44
C ALA A 67 -42.45 -55.76 24.40
N ARG A 68 -42.98 -56.97 24.19
CA ARG A 68 -44.32 -57.25 23.66
C ARG A 68 -45.41 -56.64 24.55
N GLN A 69 -46.50 -56.16 23.95
CA GLN A 69 -47.87 -56.60 24.29
C GLN A 69 -48.94 -56.17 23.25
N GLN A 70 -49.58 -57.21 22.70
CA GLN A 70 -50.99 -57.39 22.29
C GLN A 70 -51.76 -56.28 21.53
N ASN A 71 -52.30 -56.63 20.35
CA ASN A 71 -53.74 -56.86 20.19
C ASN A 71 -54.12 -57.40 18.80
N HIS A 72 -54.99 -58.40 18.80
CA HIS A 72 -55.66 -58.97 17.62
C HIS A 72 -56.86 -58.10 17.21
N ALA A 73 -57.07 -57.87 15.91
CA ALA A 73 -58.40 -57.88 15.28
C ALA A 73 -58.34 -57.76 13.73
N SER A 74 -58.76 -58.85 13.08
CA SER A 74 -59.57 -59.01 11.86
C SER A 74 -59.59 -57.99 10.70
N LYS A 75 -59.46 -58.59 9.50
CA LYS A 75 -59.76 -58.09 8.14
C LYS A 75 -61.19 -57.54 7.98
N ARG A 76 -61.37 -56.47 7.17
CA ARG A 76 -62.42 -56.30 6.11
C ARG A 76 -62.19 -55.01 5.28
N PRO A 77 -62.84 -54.84 4.10
CA PRO A 77 -62.20 -54.26 2.92
C PRO A 77 -62.77 -52.89 2.47
N GLN A 78 -62.01 -52.28 1.55
CA GLN A 78 -62.29 -51.23 0.55
C GLN A 78 -63.67 -50.54 0.55
N HIS A 79 -63.65 -49.19 0.59
CA HIS A 79 -64.50 -48.35 -0.28
C HIS A 79 -63.82 -47.00 -0.59
N GLN A 80 -63.93 -46.60 -1.86
CA GLN A 80 -63.42 -45.38 -2.47
C GLN A 80 -64.42 -44.22 -2.31
N HIS A 81 -63.91 -43.00 -2.12
CA HIS A 81 -64.57 -41.75 -2.52
C HIS A 81 -63.52 -40.74 -3.05
N PRO A 82 -63.90 -39.81 -3.94
CA PRO A 82 -63.03 -39.30 -4.99
C PRO A 82 -62.09 -38.19 -4.50
N ARG A 83 -60.78 -38.35 -4.74
CA ARG A 83 -59.80 -37.27 -4.60
C ARG A 83 -59.95 -36.30 -5.76
N GLN A 84 -60.27 -35.06 -5.41
CA GLN A 84 -60.30 -33.92 -6.31
C GLN A 84 -58.94 -33.71 -6.99
N HIS A 85 -58.97 -33.60 -8.31
CA HIS A 85 -57.86 -33.17 -9.16
C HIS A 85 -57.42 -31.74 -8.79
N ARG A 86 -56.45 -31.58 -7.88
CA ARG A 86 -55.68 -30.32 -7.74
C ARG A 86 -54.28 -30.48 -7.13
N GLN A 87 -53.77 -31.71 -6.99
CA GLN A 87 -52.55 -31.99 -6.23
C GLN A 87 -51.20 -31.96 -6.99
N PRO A 88 -51.08 -32.13 -8.33
CA PRO A 88 -49.74 -32.15 -8.93
C PRO A 88 -49.08 -30.77 -9.04
N GLN A 89 -49.85 -29.69 -9.26
CA GLN A 89 -49.28 -28.34 -9.40
C GLN A 89 -48.74 -27.76 -8.08
N GLN A 90 -49.45 -27.95 -6.96
CA GLN A 90 -48.98 -27.48 -5.65
C GLN A 90 -47.74 -28.27 -5.17
N GLN A 91 -47.71 -29.59 -5.38
CA GLN A 91 -46.52 -30.39 -5.06
C GLN A 91 -45.31 -29.99 -5.92
N GLN A 92 -45.52 -29.71 -7.20
CA GLN A 92 -44.44 -29.29 -8.10
C GLN A 92 -43.91 -27.90 -7.74
N GLN A 93 -44.79 -26.97 -7.36
CA GLN A 93 -44.39 -25.63 -6.90
C GLN A 93 -43.65 -25.69 -5.55
N GLN A 94 -44.07 -26.56 -4.64
CA GLN A 94 -43.41 -26.77 -3.35
C GLN A 94 -42.03 -27.45 -3.50
N GLN A 95 -41.90 -28.41 -4.42
CA GLN A 95 -40.60 -29.00 -4.76
C GLN A 95 -39.66 -27.99 -5.42
N GLN A 96 -40.15 -27.11 -6.30
CA GLN A 96 -39.35 -26.04 -6.89
C GLN A 96 -38.86 -25.04 -5.84
N GLN A 97 -39.72 -24.67 -4.87
CA GLN A 97 -39.32 -23.79 -3.77
C GLN A 97 -38.29 -24.44 -2.84
N GLN A 98 -38.43 -25.73 -2.52
CA GLN A 98 -37.45 -26.46 -1.71
C GLN A 98 -36.11 -26.63 -2.45
N ALA A 99 -36.13 -26.90 -3.76
CA ALA A 99 -34.93 -26.96 -4.57
C ALA A 99 -34.23 -25.59 -4.66
N ALA A 100 -34.98 -24.50 -4.83
CA ALA A 100 -34.45 -23.15 -4.82
C ALA A 100 -33.83 -22.78 -3.46
N GLN A 101 -34.49 -23.13 -2.35
CA GLN A 101 -33.93 -22.92 -1.00
C GLN A 101 -32.65 -23.73 -0.77
N GLN A 102 -32.60 -25.00 -1.21
CA GLN A 102 -31.37 -25.80 -1.12
C GLN A 102 -30.24 -25.24 -1.99
N GLN A 103 -30.55 -24.67 -3.16
CA GLN A 103 -29.56 -24.00 -4.01
C GLN A 103 -29.02 -22.73 -3.34
N VAL A 104 -29.89 -21.90 -2.78
CA VAL A 104 -29.48 -20.69 -2.04
C VAL A 104 -28.62 -21.03 -0.82
N ILE A 105 -29.00 -22.05 -0.03
CA ILE A 105 -28.20 -22.51 1.12
C ILE A 105 -26.83 -23.04 0.65
N ARG A 106 -26.78 -23.86 -0.43
CA ARG A 106 -25.51 -24.34 -1.00
C ARG A 106 -24.63 -23.20 -1.51
N GLN A 107 -25.21 -22.18 -2.13
CA GLN A 107 -24.50 -20.99 -2.59
C GLN A 107 -23.96 -20.17 -1.42
N LEU A 108 -24.76 -19.93 -0.38
CA LEU A 108 -24.31 -19.25 0.85
C LEU A 108 -23.14 -20.00 1.51
N THR A 109 -23.17 -21.34 1.57
CA THR A 109 -22.05 -22.12 2.11
C THR A 109 -20.79 -22.08 1.23
N GLN A 110 -20.93 -21.92 -0.08
CA GLN A 110 -19.79 -21.78 -0.99
C GLN A 110 -19.16 -20.39 -0.84
N GLU A 111 -19.97 -19.34 -0.74
CA GLU A 111 -19.50 -17.97 -0.52
C GLU A 111 -18.81 -17.82 0.83
N GLU A 112 -19.37 -18.42 1.90
CA GLU A 112 -18.74 -18.47 3.23
C GLU A 112 -17.38 -19.20 3.18
N ALA A 113 -17.30 -20.35 2.50
CA ALA A 113 -16.03 -21.06 2.34
C ALA A 113 -14.99 -20.27 1.51
N GLU A 114 -15.43 -19.56 0.46
CA GLU A 114 -14.55 -18.67 -0.31
C GLU A 114 -14.08 -17.48 0.52
N GLN A 115 -14.92 -16.95 1.40
CA GLN A 115 -14.55 -15.89 2.33
C GLN A 115 -13.51 -16.38 3.33
N ASP A 116 -13.69 -17.56 3.92
CA ASP A 116 -12.73 -18.15 4.85
C ASP A 116 -11.36 -18.38 4.16
N ILE A 117 -11.35 -18.89 2.93
CA ILE A 117 -10.12 -19.06 2.14
C ILE A 117 -9.45 -17.71 1.87
N ARG A 118 -10.23 -16.66 1.57
CA ARG A 118 -9.69 -15.31 1.34
C ARG A 118 -9.11 -14.70 2.60
N GLU A 119 -9.75 -14.87 3.76
CA GLU A 119 -9.23 -14.38 5.04
C GLU A 119 -7.99 -15.17 5.47
N GLU A 120 -7.98 -16.50 5.31
CA GLU A 120 -6.79 -17.34 5.52
C GLU A 120 -5.63 -16.86 4.63
N TRP A 121 -5.89 -16.63 3.34
CA TRP A 121 -4.91 -16.12 2.40
C TRP A 121 -4.33 -14.77 2.85
N LYS A 122 -5.17 -13.81 3.25
CA LYS A 122 -4.72 -12.50 3.74
C LYS A 122 -3.83 -12.63 4.98
N VAL A 123 -4.23 -13.46 5.94
CA VAL A 123 -3.44 -13.72 7.15
C VAL A 123 -2.09 -14.34 6.77
N LEU A 124 -2.06 -15.30 5.84
CA LEU A 124 -0.82 -15.92 5.37
C LEU A 124 0.09 -14.93 4.64
N CYS A 125 -0.45 -14.06 3.79
CA CYS A 125 0.32 -12.99 3.14
C CYS A 125 1.02 -12.07 4.15
N SER A 126 0.38 -11.78 5.29
CA SER A 126 0.99 -10.96 6.36
C SER A 126 2.18 -11.63 7.05
N HIS A 127 2.29 -12.96 6.94
CA HIS A 127 3.39 -13.76 7.50
C HIS A 127 4.51 -14.04 6.49
N ILE A 128 4.46 -13.45 5.28
CA ILE A 128 5.56 -13.54 4.32
C ILE A 128 6.79 -12.83 4.91
N LEU A 129 7.92 -13.52 4.95
CA LEU A 129 9.17 -13.00 5.50
C LEU A 129 10.06 -12.47 4.38
N TYR A 130 10.56 -11.25 4.56
CA TYR A 130 11.47 -10.59 3.63
C TYR A 130 12.85 -10.53 4.27
N ALA A 131 13.86 -11.07 3.59
CA ALA A 131 15.23 -10.97 4.07
C ALA A 131 15.81 -9.56 3.85
N ASP A 132 16.92 -9.29 4.52
CA ASP A 132 17.72 -8.09 4.26
C ASP A 132 18.29 -8.12 2.83
N ILE A 133 18.58 -6.93 2.30
CA ILE A 133 19.19 -6.78 0.98
C ILE A 133 20.70 -7.02 1.11
N TYR A 134 21.24 -7.87 0.25
CA TYR A 134 22.68 -8.08 0.11
C TYR A 134 23.07 -7.84 -1.35
N SER A 135 24.30 -7.42 -1.64
CA SER A 135 24.70 -7.02 -2.99
C SER A 135 26.05 -7.59 -3.38
N ASP A 136 26.23 -7.77 -4.69
CA ASP A 136 27.55 -7.89 -5.31
C ASP A 136 27.92 -6.56 -6.01
N ASN A 137 28.76 -6.59 -7.04
CA ASN A 137 29.18 -5.40 -7.78
C ASN A 137 28.15 -4.91 -8.82
N VAL A 138 27.11 -5.70 -9.13
CA VAL A 138 26.18 -5.48 -10.24
C VAL A 138 24.72 -5.48 -9.76
N TYR A 139 24.38 -6.40 -8.86
CA TYR A 139 23.03 -6.68 -8.40
C TYR A 139 22.91 -6.55 -6.89
N GLU A 140 21.72 -6.10 -6.49
CA GLU A 140 21.16 -6.30 -5.17
C GLU A 140 20.29 -7.55 -5.20
N TYR A 141 20.31 -8.31 -4.12
CA TYR A 141 19.60 -9.55 -3.92
C TYR A 141 18.78 -9.50 -2.64
N ARG A 142 17.69 -10.24 -2.64
CA ARG A 142 16.86 -10.50 -1.47
C ARG A 142 16.15 -11.82 -1.70
N HIS A 143 15.99 -12.61 -0.63
CA HIS A 143 15.10 -13.75 -0.67
C HIS A 143 13.81 -13.47 0.10
N VAL A 144 12.72 -14.08 -0.34
CA VAL A 144 11.41 -14.01 0.31
C VAL A 144 11.00 -15.42 0.69
N THR A 145 10.59 -15.59 1.95
CA THR A 145 10.16 -16.88 2.48
C THR A 145 8.65 -16.88 2.67
N LEU A 146 7.96 -17.76 1.95
CA LEU A 146 6.52 -17.95 2.05
C LEU A 146 6.18 -18.90 3.22
N PRO A 147 5.07 -18.67 3.93
CA PRO A 147 4.51 -19.68 4.82
C PRO A 147 4.19 -20.96 4.05
N LYS A 148 4.54 -22.13 4.60
CA LYS A 148 4.30 -23.43 3.94
C LYS A 148 2.83 -23.66 3.58
N ARG A 149 1.91 -23.15 4.41
CA ARG A 149 0.46 -23.21 4.16
C ARG A 149 0.05 -22.39 2.93
N LEU A 150 0.67 -21.23 2.71
CA LEU A 150 0.42 -20.40 1.53
C LEU A 150 0.83 -21.15 0.26
N LEU A 151 1.93 -21.90 0.31
CA LEU A 151 2.41 -22.74 -0.79
C LEU A 151 1.37 -23.77 -1.27
N GLU A 152 0.55 -24.29 -0.35
CA GLU A 152 -0.48 -25.28 -0.67
C GLU A 152 -1.64 -24.69 -1.47
N MET A 153 -1.94 -23.41 -1.24
CA MET A 153 -3.05 -22.65 -1.82
C MET A 153 -2.71 -22.04 -3.19
N ILE A 154 -1.44 -22.02 -3.58
CA ILE A 154 -1.00 -21.40 -4.83
C ILE A 154 -1.42 -22.25 -6.04
N PRO A 155 -2.04 -21.65 -7.08
CA PRO A 155 -2.54 -22.38 -8.24
C PRO A 155 -1.47 -23.18 -8.98
N MET A 156 -1.88 -24.30 -9.59
CA MET A 156 -0.98 -25.20 -10.34
C MET A 156 -0.23 -24.51 -11.50
N SER A 157 -0.74 -23.39 -12.02
CA SER A 157 -0.13 -22.61 -13.10
C SER A 157 1.21 -21.96 -12.73
N PHE A 158 1.48 -21.74 -11.45
CA PHE A 158 2.74 -21.17 -10.96
C PHE A 158 3.87 -22.20 -10.86
N TRP A 159 3.52 -23.49 -10.97
CA TRP A 159 4.43 -24.60 -10.84
C TRP A 159 4.89 -25.10 -12.21
N ARG A 160 6.19 -25.39 -12.33
CA ARG A 160 6.76 -25.95 -13.54
C ARG A 160 6.19 -27.34 -13.82
N ASP A 161 5.86 -27.59 -15.08
CA ASP A 161 5.35 -28.88 -15.55
C ASP A 161 4.08 -29.39 -14.83
N GLY A 162 3.35 -28.49 -14.16
CA GLY A 162 2.15 -28.85 -13.40
C GLY A 162 2.43 -29.73 -12.19
N ARG A 163 3.65 -29.73 -11.64
CA ARG A 163 4.02 -30.51 -10.45
C ARG A 163 4.48 -29.59 -9.33
N LYS A 164 3.91 -29.76 -8.13
CA LYS A 164 4.34 -29.03 -6.92
C LYS A 164 5.79 -29.39 -6.60
N GLY A 165 6.59 -28.38 -6.27
CA GLY A 165 7.98 -28.55 -5.86
C GLY A 165 8.96 -27.67 -6.62
N LEU A 166 8.61 -27.19 -7.81
CA LEU A 166 9.48 -26.29 -8.56
C LEU A 166 8.70 -25.16 -9.24
N TRP A 167 9.08 -23.92 -8.95
CA TRP A 167 8.47 -22.75 -9.55
C TRP A 167 8.79 -22.62 -11.04
N LYS A 168 7.84 -22.04 -11.77
CA LYS A 168 8.16 -21.28 -12.98
C LYS A 168 8.85 -19.97 -12.58
N LEU A 169 9.77 -19.46 -13.40
CA LEU A 169 10.24 -18.07 -13.24
C LEU A 169 9.04 -17.13 -13.40
N MET A 170 8.92 -16.18 -12.47
CA MET A 170 7.73 -15.35 -12.34
C MET A 170 8.02 -13.92 -12.77
N GLU A 171 7.10 -13.34 -13.53
CA GLU A 171 7.06 -11.92 -13.79
C GLU A 171 6.56 -11.13 -12.56
N GLU A 172 6.75 -9.82 -12.57
CA GLU A 172 6.31 -8.95 -11.47
C GLU A 172 4.83 -9.10 -11.14
N SER A 173 3.97 -9.15 -12.15
CA SER A 173 2.53 -9.37 -11.96
C SER A 173 2.21 -10.70 -11.28
N GLU A 174 2.94 -11.77 -11.62
CA GLU A 174 2.73 -13.12 -11.11
C GLU A 174 3.11 -13.22 -9.61
N TRP A 175 4.30 -12.75 -9.22
CA TRP A 175 4.69 -12.84 -7.80
C TRP A 175 3.95 -11.83 -6.92
N ARG A 176 3.51 -10.69 -7.47
CA ARG A 176 2.61 -9.75 -6.76
C ARG A 176 1.26 -10.40 -6.45
N PHE A 177 0.74 -11.22 -7.38
CA PHE A 177 -0.51 -11.94 -7.20
C PHE A 177 -0.47 -12.92 -6.02
N ILE A 178 0.71 -13.50 -5.72
CA ILE A 178 0.93 -14.37 -4.55
C ILE A 178 0.83 -13.57 -3.23
N GLY A 179 0.91 -12.23 -3.27
CA GLY A 179 0.88 -11.37 -2.09
C GLY A 179 2.26 -10.88 -1.65
N ILE A 180 3.31 -11.07 -2.47
CA ILE A 180 4.63 -10.52 -2.21
C ILE A 180 4.62 -9.01 -2.54
N HIS A 181 5.00 -8.19 -1.56
CA HIS A 181 5.01 -6.72 -1.67
C HIS A 181 6.42 -6.17 -1.43
N MET A 182 7.06 -5.68 -2.48
CA MET A 182 8.38 -5.02 -2.40
C MET A 182 8.41 -3.76 -3.28
N SER A 183 9.52 -3.02 -3.26
CA SER A 183 9.75 -1.94 -4.24
C SER A 183 9.71 -2.47 -5.68
N THR A 184 9.62 -1.60 -6.68
CA THR A 184 9.64 -2.03 -8.09
C THR A 184 11.03 -2.53 -8.53
N GLY A 185 11.07 -3.24 -9.66
CA GLY A 185 12.32 -3.62 -10.32
C GLY A 185 13.01 -4.87 -9.80
N TRP A 186 12.38 -5.63 -8.89
CA TRP A 186 12.86 -6.94 -8.47
C TRP A 186 12.47 -8.02 -9.50
N GLU A 187 13.45 -8.81 -9.90
CA GLU A 187 13.31 -9.94 -10.82
C GLU A 187 13.43 -11.26 -10.03
N HIS A 188 12.44 -12.14 -10.16
CA HIS A 188 12.56 -13.52 -9.68
C HIS A 188 13.49 -14.27 -10.64
N TYR A 189 14.76 -14.40 -10.28
CA TYR A 189 15.81 -14.78 -11.25
C TYR A 189 16.20 -16.25 -11.21
N MET A 190 15.91 -16.94 -10.11
CA MET A 190 16.29 -18.34 -9.92
C MET A 190 15.33 -19.03 -8.95
N CYS A 191 15.01 -20.29 -9.26
CA CYS A 191 14.25 -21.15 -8.37
C CYS A 191 15.21 -21.88 -7.42
N HIS A 192 14.85 -21.99 -6.15
CA HIS A 192 15.62 -22.74 -5.17
C HIS A 192 14.99 -24.13 -4.96
N ASP A 193 15.55 -25.14 -5.62
CA ASP A 193 15.00 -26.51 -5.65
C ASP A 193 14.84 -27.17 -4.25
N PRO A 194 15.79 -27.02 -3.29
CA PRO A 194 15.67 -27.67 -1.98
C PRO A 194 14.54 -27.09 -1.12
N GLU A 195 14.33 -25.78 -1.17
CA GLU A 195 13.32 -25.08 -0.36
C GLU A 195 12.40 -24.26 -1.26
N PRO A 196 11.31 -24.84 -1.81
CA PRO A 196 10.41 -24.14 -2.73
C PRO A 196 9.62 -23.02 -2.05
N HIS A 197 9.68 -22.88 -0.74
CA HIS A 197 9.06 -21.75 -0.06
C HIS A 197 9.99 -20.52 -0.03
N VAL A 198 11.23 -20.63 -0.50
CA VAL A 198 12.20 -19.54 -0.61
C VAL A 198 12.29 -19.09 -2.07
N LEU A 199 12.01 -17.81 -2.32
CA LEU A 199 12.05 -17.20 -3.64
C LEU A 199 13.20 -16.20 -3.72
N LEU A 200 13.99 -16.27 -4.79
CA LEU A 200 15.21 -15.47 -4.94
C LEU A 200 14.98 -14.31 -5.92
N PHE A 201 15.17 -13.10 -5.42
CA PHE A 201 15.01 -11.88 -6.21
C PHE A 201 16.33 -11.17 -6.38
N ARG A 202 16.49 -10.51 -7.53
CA ARG A 202 17.59 -9.57 -7.78
C ARG A 202 17.11 -8.31 -8.48
N ARG A 203 17.88 -7.24 -8.41
CA ARG A 203 17.73 -6.05 -9.25
C ARG A 203 19.08 -5.37 -9.45
N THR A 204 19.26 -4.59 -10.49
CA THR A 204 20.54 -3.88 -10.67
C THR A 204 20.70 -2.81 -9.59
N ILE A 205 21.93 -2.62 -9.09
CA ILE A 205 22.23 -1.59 -8.08
C ILE A 205 21.83 -0.21 -8.59
N GLN A 206 22.13 0.08 -9.86
CA GLN A 206 21.76 1.35 -10.50
C GLN A 206 20.25 1.62 -10.46
N LEU A 207 19.43 0.60 -10.68
CA LEU A 207 17.97 0.71 -10.59
C LEU A 207 17.52 0.87 -9.13
N GLY A 208 18.08 0.08 -8.22
CA GLY A 208 17.83 0.19 -6.77
C GLY A 208 18.12 1.60 -6.24
N ASP A 209 19.28 2.14 -6.58
CA ASP A 209 19.68 3.51 -6.23
C ASP A 209 18.75 4.56 -6.81
N ARG A 210 18.35 4.40 -8.08
CA ARG A 210 17.43 5.33 -8.73
C ARG A 210 16.09 5.35 -8.00
N ILE A 211 15.55 4.18 -7.68
CA ILE A 211 14.27 4.03 -6.95
C ILE A 211 14.38 4.62 -5.54
N ARG A 212 15.45 4.32 -4.79
CA ARG A 212 15.67 4.91 -3.45
C ARG A 212 15.80 6.43 -3.52
N ARG A 213 16.57 6.97 -4.47
CA ARG A 213 16.70 8.43 -4.69
C ARG A 213 15.38 9.08 -5.05
N GLU A 214 14.55 8.42 -5.85
CA GLU A 214 13.22 8.90 -6.20
C GLU A 214 12.25 8.86 -5.02
N ALA A 215 12.22 7.76 -4.27
CA ALA A 215 11.44 7.64 -3.04
C ALA A 215 11.81 8.73 -2.02
N ARG A 216 13.12 8.98 -1.81
CA ARG A 216 13.61 10.06 -0.94
C ARG A 216 13.14 11.43 -1.43
N ARG A 217 13.25 11.72 -2.73
CA ARG A 217 12.77 13.00 -3.30
C ARG A 217 11.26 13.16 -3.13
N ASN A 218 10.48 12.10 -3.34
CA ASN A 218 9.04 12.11 -3.17
C ASN A 218 8.64 12.33 -1.71
N LEU A 219 9.34 11.70 -0.76
CA LEU A 219 9.13 11.90 0.67
C LEU A 219 9.39 13.35 1.08
N GLN A 220 10.53 13.91 0.67
CA GLN A 220 10.85 15.32 0.91
C GLN A 220 9.80 16.25 0.26
N ARG A 221 9.35 15.93 -0.96
CA ARG A 221 8.31 16.72 -1.62
C ARG A 221 7.00 16.70 -0.85
N THR A 222 6.55 15.54 -0.37
CA THR A 222 5.35 15.40 0.46
C THR A 222 5.48 16.19 1.76
N GLN A 223 6.61 16.04 2.45
CA GLN A 223 6.91 16.79 3.67
C GLN A 223 6.87 18.31 3.42
N TYR A 224 7.41 18.78 2.31
CA TYR A 224 7.35 20.19 1.92
C TYR A 224 5.91 20.65 1.67
N LEU A 225 5.09 19.88 0.96
CA LEU A 225 3.70 20.22 0.69
C LEU A 225 2.87 20.29 1.97
N ASP A 226 3.06 19.35 2.89
CA ASP A 226 2.39 19.32 4.19
C ASP A 226 2.75 20.57 5.02
N LEU A 227 4.05 20.88 5.14
CA LEU A 227 4.51 22.07 5.86
C LEU A 227 4.06 23.37 5.20
N LYS A 228 4.03 23.41 3.85
CA LYS A 228 3.52 24.54 3.10
C LYS A 228 2.05 24.79 3.41
N GLU A 229 1.23 23.73 3.42
CA GLU A 229 -0.19 23.83 3.72
C GLU A 229 -0.44 24.30 5.16
N LEU A 230 0.33 23.79 6.14
CA LEU A 230 0.25 24.26 7.52
C LEU A 230 0.57 25.76 7.63
N LYS A 231 1.64 26.23 6.97
CA LYS A 231 1.98 27.66 6.93
C LYS A 231 0.90 28.50 6.28
N GLU A 232 0.34 28.06 5.15
CA GLU A 232 -0.74 28.76 4.45
C GLU A 232 -2.02 28.86 5.30
N ARG A 233 -2.27 27.89 6.19
CA ARG A 233 -3.38 27.91 7.16
C ARG A 233 -3.11 28.76 8.40
N GLY A 234 -1.87 29.19 8.61
CA GLY A 234 -1.44 29.88 9.84
C GLY A 234 -1.28 28.93 11.03
N ASP A 235 -1.14 27.63 10.79
CA ASP A 235 -0.85 26.63 11.83
C ASP A 235 0.61 26.75 12.29
N SER A 236 0.87 26.49 13.58
CA SER A 236 2.23 26.53 14.14
C SER A 236 3.06 25.32 13.68
N ILE A 237 4.31 25.58 13.27
CA ILE A 237 5.32 24.57 12.97
C ILE A 237 6.54 24.78 13.88
N SER A 238 7.31 23.73 14.14
CA SER A 238 8.54 23.83 14.95
C SER A 238 9.67 24.55 14.21
N ASP A 239 10.61 25.14 14.95
CA ASP A 239 11.79 25.80 14.37
C ASP A 239 12.61 24.87 13.47
N ARG A 240 12.74 23.60 13.85
CA ARG A 240 13.43 22.58 13.04
C ARG A 240 12.71 22.34 11.71
N GLN A 241 11.38 22.26 11.73
CA GLN A 241 10.56 22.11 10.52
C GLN A 241 10.64 23.37 9.65
N ASP A 242 10.66 24.56 10.26
CA ASP A 242 10.78 25.82 9.54
C ASP A 242 12.15 25.95 8.84
N GLN A 243 13.23 25.66 9.56
CA GLN A 243 14.59 25.64 8.99
C GLN A 243 14.70 24.65 7.84
N TRP A 244 14.20 23.43 8.01
CA TRP A 244 14.18 22.43 6.94
C TRP A 244 13.35 22.90 5.74
N PHE A 245 12.16 23.45 5.98
CA PHE A 245 11.28 23.98 4.94
C PHE A 245 11.96 25.08 4.13
N GLN A 246 12.62 26.02 4.80
CA GLN A 246 13.35 27.11 4.14
C GLN A 246 14.52 26.57 3.32
N SER A 247 15.27 25.60 3.87
CA SER A 247 16.39 24.95 3.16
C SER A 247 15.91 24.23 1.89
N TYR A 248 14.84 23.44 2.00
CA TYR A 248 14.28 22.70 0.88
C TYR A 248 13.69 23.64 -0.18
N GLN A 249 13.03 24.72 0.25
CA GLN A 249 12.54 25.75 -0.67
C GLN A 249 13.68 26.40 -1.46
N ARG A 250 14.80 26.72 -0.79
CA ARG A 250 16.00 27.26 -1.43
C ARG A 250 16.55 26.29 -2.48
N GLN A 251 16.64 25.01 -2.14
CA GLN A 251 17.05 23.96 -3.08
C GLN A 251 16.12 23.86 -4.29
N LEU A 252 14.80 23.96 -4.12
CA LEU A 252 13.85 23.98 -5.24
C LEU A 252 14.04 25.22 -6.13
N ASP A 253 14.31 26.37 -5.54
CA ASP A 253 14.56 27.61 -6.27
C ASP A 253 15.88 27.54 -7.05
N ASP A 254 16.93 26.95 -6.47
CA ASP A 254 18.20 26.70 -7.14
C ASP A 254 18.03 25.75 -8.34
N ILE A 255 17.24 24.68 -8.19
CA ILE A 255 16.90 23.77 -9.29
C ILE A 255 16.20 24.51 -10.43
N LYS A 256 15.19 25.33 -10.11
CA LYS A 256 14.48 26.13 -11.11
C LYS A 256 15.39 27.14 -11.81
N GLN A 257 16.29 27.77 -11.06
CA GLN A 257 17.28 28.69 -11.61
C GLN A 257 18.26 27.97 -12.55
N ALA A 258 18.73 26.78 -12.17
CA ALA A 258 19.60 25.96 -13.00
C ALA A 258 18.90 25.52 -14.31
N GLU A 259 17.64 25.08 -14.24
CA GLU A 259 16.85 24.74 -15.43
C GLU A 259 16.66 25.94 -16.36
N LYS A 260 16.35 27.12 -15.79
CA LYS A 260 16.23 28.37 -16.54
C LYS A 260 17.56 28.75 -17.19
N ALA A 261 18.67 28.63 -16.46
CA ALA A 261 20.00 28.91 -16.98
C ALA A 261 20.35 27.98 -18.15
N ARG A 262 20.07 26.68 -18.02
CA ARG A 262 20.23 25.69 -19.09
C ARG A 262 19.40 26.06 -20.32
N TYR A 263 18.13 26.44 -20.14
CA TYR A 263 17.28 26.87 -21.24
C TYR A 263 17.84 28.10 -21.97
N LEU A 264 18.31 29.11 -21.23
CA LEU A 264 18.93 30.30 -21.82
C LEU A 264 20.22 29.99 -22.58
N GLN A 265 21.03 29.05 -22.08
CA GLN A 265 22.23 28.58 -22.79
C GLN A 265 21.89 27.90 -24.11
N LEU A 266 20.84 27.06 -24.14
CA LEU A 266 20.39 26.37 -25.36
C LEU A 266 19.80 27.36 -26.38
N LEU A 267 19.06 28.37 -25.92
CA LEU A 267 18.60 29.46 -26.79
C LEU A 267 19.77 30.23 -27.41
N ASP A 268 20.76 30.60 -26.61
CA ASP A 268 21.96 31.30 -27.09
C ASP A 268 22.75 30.48 -28.12
N ALA A 269 22.91 29.17 -27.88
CA ALA A 269 23.55 28.25 -28.81
C ALA A 269 22.79 28.16 -30.16
N LYS A 270 21.46 28.18 -30.10
CA LYS A 270 20.61 28.15 -31.30
C LYS A 270 20.65 29.48 -32.07
N ASP A 271 20.47 30.60 -31.37
CA ASP A 271 20.28 31.92 -31.99
C ASP A 271 21.59 32.58 -32.42
N LYS A 272 22.67 32.45 -31.63
CA LYS A 272 23.94 33.14 -31.91
C LYS A 272 24.99 32.25 -32.58
N ARG A 273 24.98 30.96 -32.29
CA ARG A 273 25.99 30.01 -32.78
C ARG A 273 25.49 29.13 -33.93
N GLY A 274 24.21 29.24 -34.30
CA GLY A 274 23.60 28.45 -35.37
C GLY A 274 23.68 26.94 -35.11
N GLN A 275 23.84 26.54 -33.85
CA GLN A 275 24.07 25.15 -33.47
C GLN A 275 22.74 24.38 -33.53
N GLN A 276 22.75 23.21 -34.18
CA GLN A 276 21.62 22.30 -34.12
C GLN A 276 21.54 21.66 -32.73
N LEU A 277 20.38 21.80 -32.09
CA LEU A 277 20.09 21.17 -30.81
C LEU A 277 19.84 19.67 -31.01
N SER A 278 20.30 18.86 -30.06
CA SER A 278 19.91 17.45 -30.00
C SER A 278 18.40 17.31 -29.79
N GLN A 279 17.82 16.18 -30.21
CA GLN A 279 16.41 15.87 -29.96
C GLN A 279 16.05 15.99 -28.46
N GLU A 280 16.96 15.58 -27.57
CA GLU A 280 16.75 15.69 -26.11
C GLU A 280 16.71 17.14 -25.63
N GLU A 281 17.54 18.01 -26.22
CA GLU A 281 17.62 19.43 -25.89
C GLU A 281 16.40 20.19 -26.42
N GLU A 282 15.94 19.87 -27.62
CA GLU A 282 14.69 20.41 -28.15
C GLU A 282 13.49 19.99 -27.29
N GLN A 283 13.42 18.71 -26.89
CA GLN A 283 12.40 18.21 -25.99
C GLN A 283 12.45 18.89 -24.62
N PHE A 284 13.65 19.15 -24.09
CA PHE A 284 13.82 19.93 -22.86
C PHE A 284 13.27 21.35 -23.01
N CYS A 285 13.65 22.07 -24.07
CA CYS A 285 13.17 23.43 -24.33
C CYS A 285 11.64 23.51 -24.45
N ARG A 286 11.02 22.56 -25.18
CA ARG A 286 9.55 22.48 -25.31
C ARG A 286 8.88 22.28 -23.95
N ARG A 287 9.35 21.31 -23.16
CA ARG A 287 8.81 21.04 -21.81
C ARG A 287 8.96 22.23 -20.88
N PHE A 288 10.12 22.90 -20.91
CA PHE A 288 10.36 24.09 -20.09
C PHE A 288 9.40 25.23 -20.42
N ILE A 289 9.18 25.52 -21.70
CA ILE A 289 8.23 26.57 -22.13
C ILE A 289 6.80 26.22 -21.70
N GLN A 290 6.36 24.98 -21.91
CA GLN A 290 5.04 24.52 -21.48
C GLN A 290 4.86 24.66 -19.98
N GLN A 291 5.86 24.26 -19.18
CA GLN A 291 5.84 24.40 -17.73
C GLN A 291 5.73 25.88 -17.31
N GLN A 292 6.51 26.78 -17.91
CA GLN A 292 6.45 28.21 -17.61
C GLN A 292 5.10 28.84 -17.97
N GLN A 293 4.51 28.42 -19.10
CA GLN A 293 3.16 28.88 -19.47
C GLN A 293 2.10 28.37 -18.49
N LYS A 294 2.20 27.11 -18.05
CA LYS A 294 1.31 26.52 -17.04
C LYS A 294 1.41 27.28 -15.70
N GLU A 295 2.61 27.53 -15.22
CA GLU A 295 2.85 28.29 -13.99
C GLU A 295 2.27 29.71 -14.07
N ARG A 296 2.47 30.40 -15.19
CA ARG A 296 1.88 31.73 -15.43
C ARG A 296 0.35 31.70 -15.43
N ARG A 297 -0.27 30.68 -16.03
CA ARG A 297 -1.73 30.50 -16.03
C ARG A 297 -2.25 30.27 -14.61
N GLN A 298 -1.60 29.38 -13.85
CA GLN A 298 -1.97 29.09 -12.48
C GLN A 298 -1.82 30.31 -11.56
N GLN A 299 -0.75 31.08 -11.71
CA GLN A 299 -0.57 32.31 -10.93
C GLN A 299 -1.66 33.34 -11.23
N LYS A 300 -1.93 33.60 -12.52
CA LYS A 300 -3.04 34.49 -12.92
C LYS A 300 -4.38 34.03 -12.35
N GLU A 301 -4.66 32.73 -12.35
CA GLU A 301 -5.89 32.19 -11.76
C GLU A 301 -5.95 32.37 -10.24
N LYS A 302 -4.82 32.20 -9.53
CA LYS A 302 -4.74 32.48 -8.09
C LYS A 302 -5.01 33.94 -7.79
N ASP A 303 -4.39 34.85 -8.54
CA ASP A 303 -4.56 36.30 -8.36
C ASP A 303 -6.03 36.70 -8.61
N LEU A 304 -6.65 36.16 -9.67
CA LEU A 304 -8.07 36.36 -9.96
C LEU A 304 -8.98 35.82 -8.85
N LYS A 305 -8.69 34.63 -8.31
CA LYS A 305 -9.43 34.06 -7.18
C LYS A 305 -9.30 34.92 -5.93
N GLN A 306 -8.10 35.40 -5.61
CA GLN A 306 -7.85 36.28 -4.46
C GLN A 306 -8.61 37.60 -4.61
N GLN A 307 -8.52 38.24 -5.78
CA GLN A 307 -9.26 39.46 -6.09
C GLN A 307 -10.78 39.23 -5.96
N PHE A 308 -11.29 38.13 -6.51
CA PHE A 308 -12.70 37.76 -6.36
C PHE A 308 -13.14 37.65 -4.90
N PHE A 309 -12.39 36.93 -4.06
CA PHE A 309 -12.74 36.77 -2.64
C PHE A 309 -12.67 38.09 -1.88
N ALA A 310 -11.68 38.94 -2.17
CA ALA A 310 -11.58 40.26 -1.56
C ALA A 310 -12.79 41.15 -1.90
N LEU A 311 -13.14 41.26 -3.18
CA LEU A 311 -14.29 42.08 -3.62
C LEU A 311 -15.62 41.50 -3.13
N LYS A 312 -15.76 40.17 -3.11
CA LYS A 312 -16.94 39.50 -2.56
C LYS A 312 -17.11 39.85 -1.08
N PHE A 313 -16.04 39.79 -0.30
CA PHE A 313 -16.06 40.12 1.12
C PHE A 313 -16.33 41.61 1.39
N ALA A 314 -15.74 42.51 0.59
CA ALA A 314 -16.04 43.95 0.63
C ALA A 314 -17.53 44.22 0.38
N LYS A 315 -18.11 43.58 -0.65
CA LYS A 315 -19.54 43.67 -0.96
C LYS A 315 -20.44 43.18 0.18
N GLU A 316 -20.08 42.06 0.79
CA GLU A 316 -20.81 41.48 1.93
C GLU A 316 -20.77 42.37 3.18
N LYS A 317 -19.69 43.15 3.34
CA LYS A 317 -19.56 44.17 4.39
C LYS A 317 -20.29 45.48 4.09
N GLY A 318 -20.89 45.63 2.92
CA GLY A 318 -21.56 46.86 2.49
C GLY A 318 -20.59 47.96 2.04
N GLU A 319 -19.35 47.62 1.71
CA GLU A 319 -18.40 48.58 1.13
C GLU A 319 -18.81 48.91 -0.31
N LEU A 320 -18.68 50.19 -0.69
CA LEU A 320 -18.97 50.67 -2.04
C LEU A 320 -17.85 50.24 -3.00
N LEU A 321 -18.17 49.32 -3.89
CA LEU A 321 -17.30 48.92 -4.99
C LEU A 321 -17.27 50.00 -6.08
N THR A 322 -16.11 50.17 -6.71
CA THR A 322 -16.01 50.96 -7.94
C THR A 322 -16.75 50.28 -9.10
N MET A 323 -17.06 51.04 -10.15
CA MET A 323 -17.71 50.48 -11.35
C MET A 323 -16.88 49.36 -12.00
N GLU A 324 -15.55 49.50 -11.99
CA GLU A 324 -14.62 48.50 -12.54
C GLU A 324 -14.61 47.23 -11.70
N GLU A 325 -14.64 47.35 -10.37
CA GLU A 325 -14.69 46.20 -9.45
C GLU A 325 -16.02 45.44 -9.53
N ASP A 326 -17.16 46.14 -9.64
CA ASP A 326 -18.46 45.48 -9.80
C ASP A 326 -18.58 44.82 -11.19
N ALA A 327 -18.02 45.43 -12.24
CA ALA A 327 -17.92 44.81 -13.56
C ALA A 327 -17.05 43.54 -13.55
N PHE A 328 -15.88 43.59 -12.89
CA PHE A 328 -15.02 42.42 -12.69
C PHE A 328 -15.74 41.30 -11.95
N LEU A 329 -16.42 41.62 -10.84
CA LEU A 329 -17.12 40.62 -10.01
C LEU A 329 -18.21 39.90 -10.83
N LYS A 330 -18.95 40.64 -11.67
CA LYS A 330 -19.96 40.09 -12.59
C LYS A 330 -19.35 39.20 -13.67
N ASP A 331 -18.30 39.68 -14.35
CA ASP A 331 -17.59 38.93 -15.40
C ASP A 331 -16.97 37.64 -14.84
N TYR A 332 -16.36 37.70 -13.66
CA TYR A 332 -15.79 36.53 -12.99
C TYR A 332 -16.87 35.47 -12.68
N LEU A 333 -18.01 35.89 -12.14
CA LEU A 333 -19.14 34.98 -11.86
C LEU A 333 -19.71 34.36 -13.14
N GLN A 334 -19.84 35.14 -14.22
CA GLN A 334 -20.30 34.65 -15.51
C GLN A 334 -19.32 33.62 -16.10
N LYS A 335 -18.01 33.90 -16.07
CA LYS A 335 -16.97 32.95 -16.51
C LYS A 335 -16.94 31.69 -15.67
N ALA A 336 -17.16 31.78 -14.36
CA ALA A 336 -17.26 30.62 -13.48
C ALA A 336 -18.49 29.76 -13.83
N GLN A 337 -19.63 30.37 -14.14
CA GLN A 337 -20.83 29.66 -14.62
C GLN A 337 -20.58 28.96 -15.96
N LEU A 338 -19.91 29.62 -16.91
CA LEU A 338 -19.54 29.02 -18.20
C LEU A 338 -18.58 27.84 -18.01
N ARG A 339 -17.58 27.96 -17.14
CA ARG A 339 -16.68 26.84 -16.77
C ARG A 339 -17.47 25.66 -16.21
N LYS A 340 -18.39 25.91 -15.29
CA LYS A 340 -19.27 24.87 -14.73
C LYS A 340 -20.14 24.23 -15.82
N GLY A 341 -20.70 25.03 -16.74
CA GLY A 341 -21.48 24.54 -17.88
C GLY A 341 -20.66 23.64 -18.81
N ARG A 342 -19.42 24.04 -19.14
CA ARG A 342 -18.47 23.22 -19.93
C ARG A 342 -18.18 21.90 -19.23
N TYR A 343 -17.92 21.91 -17.93
CA TYR A 343 -17.72 20.69 -17.14
C TYR A 343 -18.93 19.76 -17.21
N MET A 344 -20.15 20.27 -16.99
CA MET A 344 -21.36 19.46 -17.07
C MET A 344 -21.53 18.81 -18.45
N ALA A 345 -21.27 19.56 -19.53
CA ALA A 345 -21.35 19.04 -20.89
C ALA A 345 -20.33 17.90 -21.15
N LEU A 346 -19.09 18.05 -20.66
CA LEU A 346 -18.04 17.03 -20.76
C LEU A 346 -18.36 15.81 -19.90
N LYS A 347 -18.89 16.01 -18.68
CA LYS A 347 -19.34 14.92 -17.81
C LYS A 347 -20.45 14.09 -18.46
N ASP A 348 -21.43 14.76 -19.05
CA ASP A 348 -22.51 14.09 -19.79
C ASP A 348 -21.99 13.33 -21.02
N ALA A 349 -20.99 13.88 -21.72
CA ALA A 349 -20.32 13.19 -22.83
C ALA A 349 -19.57 11.93 -22.37
N SER A 350 -18.83 12.01 -21.26
CA SER A 350 -18.13 10.85 -20.66
C SER A 350 -19.09 9.75 -20.21
N ILE A 351 -20.22 10.11 -19.58
CA ILE A 351 -21.27 9.16 -19.17
C ILE A 351 -21.92 8.50 -20.38
N ARG A 352 -22.12 9.23 -21.49
CA ARG A 352 -22.67 8.65 -22.73
C ARG A 352 -21.69 7.66 -23.38
N ALA A 353 -20.40 7.99 -23.41
CA ALA A 353 -19.36 7.12 -23.98
C ALA A 353 -19.23 5.79 -23.22
N THR A 354 -19.32 5.82 -21.89
CA THR A 354 -19.28 4.62 -21.04
C THR A 354 -20.54 3.75 -21.15
N LYS A 355 -21.72 4.35 -21.36
CA LYS A 355 -22.99 3.62 -21.52
C LYS A 355 -23.17 2.96 -22.90
N LEU A 356 -22.49 3.44 -23.92
CA LEU A 356 -22.63 2.97 -25.32
C LEU A 356 -21.55 1.96 -25.76
N ASN A 357 -20.90 1.26 -24.82
CA ASN A 357 -19.83 0.28 -25.13
C ASN A 357 -18.77 0.82 -26.12
N GLY A 358 -18.35 2.08 -25.95
CA GLY A 358 -17.24 2.67 -26.71
C GLY A 358 -17.56 3.11 -28.15
N ASP A 359 -18.81 2.99 -28.63
CA ASP A 359 -19.14 3.24 -30.04
C ASP A 359 -19.64 4.66 -30.34
N SER A 360 -19.72 5.54 -29.33
CA SER A 360 -19.89 6.98 -29.56
C SER A 360 -18.51 7.63 -29.69
N GLY A 361 -18.04 7.84 -30.92
CA GLY A 361 -16.77 8.47 -31.29
C GLY A 361 -16.55 9.93 -30.84
N ALA A 362 -17.11 10.36 -29.71
CA ALA A 362 -16.74 11.61 -29.06
C ALA A 362 -15.46 11.40 -28.24
N GLN A 363 -14.33 11.20 -28.92
CA GLN A 363 -13.02 11.29 -28.26
C GLN A 363 -12.88 12.72 -27.73
N MET A 364 -12.76 12.87 -26.40
CA MET A 364 -12.40 14.16 -25.80
C MET A 364 -11.07 14.60 -26.39
N THR A 365 -10.97 15.88 -26.75
CA THR A 365 -9.68 16.44 -27.14
C THR A 365 -8.72 16.34 -25.95
N PRO A 366 -7.40 16.24 -26.16
CA PRO A 366 -6.44 16.25 -25.06
C PRO A 366 -6.61 17.46 -24.13
N GLU A 367 -7.00 18.62 -24.69
CA GLU A 367 -7.28 19.84 -23.92
C GLU A 367 -8.57 19.73 -23.08
N ASP A 368 -9.61 19.07 -23.61
CA ASP A 368 -10.85 18.82 -22.86
C ASP A 368 -10.65 17.78 -21.76
N ALA A 369 -9.83 16.76 -22.01
CA ALA A 369 -9.46 15.75 -21.02
C ALA A 369 -8.65 16.36 -19.86
N GLU A 370 -7.63 17.18 -20.19
CA GLU A 370 -6.87 17.94 -19.19
C GLU A 370 -7.76 18.88 -18.38
N PHE A 371 -8.66 19.63 -19.04
CA PHE A 371 -9.61 20.51 -18.35
C PHE A 371 -10.56 19.71 -17.44
N PHE A 372 -11.06 18.56 -17.91
CA PHE A 372 -11.97 17.71 -17.17
C PHE A 372 -11.31 17.16 -15.90
N GLU A 373 -10.12 16.56 -16.03
CA GLU A 373 -9.35 16.05 -14.88
C GLU A 373 -8.98 17.15 -13.88
N GLU A 374 -8.49 18.30 -14.37
CA GLU A 374 -8.12 19.42 -13.49
C GLU A 374 -9.34 19.97 -12.73
N TYR A 375 -10.50 20.09 -13.40
CA TYR A 375 -11.71 20.59 -12.77
C TYR A 375 -12.32 19.59 -11.76
N GLU A 376 -12.27 18.29 -12.03
CA GLU A 376 -12.70 17.25 -11.07
C GLU A 376 -11.81 17.22 -9.84
N GLN A 377 -10.49 17.22 -10.02
CA GLN A 377 -9.54 17.29 -8.90
C GLN A 377 -9.78 18.55 -8.06
N GLN A 378 -10.05 19.69 -8.69
CA GLN A 378 -10.35 20.92 -7.98
C GLN A 378 -11.68 20.81 -7.20
N LEU A 379 -12.73 20.27 -7.79
CA LEU A 379 -14.02 20.06 -7.12
C LEU A 379 -13.90 19.15 -5.90
N GLU A 380 -13.19 18.03 -6.03
CA GLU A 380 -12.95 17.09 -4.93
C GLU A 380 -12.14 17.75 -3.80
N GLN A 381 -11.09 18.51 -4.13
CA GLN A 381 -10.32 19.25 -3.14
C GLN A 381 -11.17 20.30 -2.42
N ASP A 382 -11.99 21.04 -3.17
CA ASP A 382 -12.88 22.06 -2.60
C ASP A 382 -13.95 21.44 -1.70
N GLN A 383 -14.49 20.27 -2.07
CA GLN A 383 -15.39 19.48 -1.22
C GLN A 383 -14.71 19.02 0.07
N ARG A 384 -13.54 18.38 -0.01
CA ARG A 384 -12.77 17.94 1.16
C ARG A 384 -12.43 19.11 2.09
N ARG A 385 -12.04 20.27 1.54
CA ARG A 385 -11.76 21.49 2.30
C ARG A 385 -12.99 22.07 2.97
N LYS A 386 -14.16 21.94 2.36
CA LYS A 386 -15.43 22.36 2.95
C LYS A 386 -15.81 21.43 4.10
N GLU A 387 -15.76 20.12 3.87
CA GLU A 387 -16.03 19.11 4.90
C GLU A 387 -15.10 19.23 6.11
N ASP A 388 -13.80 19.45 5.90
CA ASP A 388 -12.84 19.68 7.00
C ASP A 388 -13.17 20.97 7.78
N ARG A 389 -13.52 22.05 7.08
CA ARG A 389 -13.96 23.31 7.71
C ARG A 389 -15.23 23.12 8.53
N ASP A 390 -16.23 22.45 7.98
CA ASP A 390 -17.52 22.20 8.64
C ASP A 390 -17.32 21.29 9.86
N ARG A 391 -16.51 20.22 9.74
CA ARG A 391 -16.13 19.35 10.88
C ARG A 391 -15.42 20.13 11.98
N LYS A 392 -14.47 21.00 11.63
CA LYS A 392 -13.75 21.85 12.61
C LYS A 392 -14.67 22.84 13.31
N ALA A 393 -15.59 23.47 12.57
CA ALA A 393 -16.58 24.37 13.13
C ALA A 393 -17.53 23.64 14.10
N GLN A 394 -17.99 22.45 13.72
CA GLN A 394 -18.82 21.60 14.57
C GLN A 394 -18.08 21.20 15.85
N TYR A 395 -16.81 20.78 15.74
CA TYR A 395 -15.98 20.47 16.91
C TYR A 395 -15.80 21.70 17.83
N ALA A 396 -15.51 22.88 17.27
CA ALA A 396 -15.36 24.12 18.04
C ALA A 396 -16.66 24.48 18.79
N MET A 397 -17.81 24.37 18.13
CA MET A 397 -19.12 24.61 18.74
C MET A 397 -19.41 23.65 19.89
N LEU A 398 -19.15 22.35 19.69
CA LEU A 398 -19.37 21.33 20.73
C LEU A 398 -18.41 21.49 21.91
N ARG A 399 -17.16 21.85 21.64
CA ARG A 399 -16.16 22.17 22.67
C ARG A 399 -16.59 23.36 23.52
N ASP A 400 -17.07 24.44 22.90
CA ASP A 400 -17.56 25.62 23.61
C ASP A 400 -18.83 25.33 24.40
N ALA A 401 -19.74 24.54 23.84
CA ALA A 401 -20.94 24.10 24.54
C ALA A 401 -20.60 23.28 25.80
N LYS A 402 -19.63 22.35 25.70
CA LYS A 402 -19.11 21.59 26.83
C LYS A 402 -18.50 22.51 27.89
N LYS A 403 -17.71 23.51 27.48
CA LYS A 403 -17.09 24.50 28.37
C LYS A 403 -18.13 25.35 29.11
N LYS A 404 -19.27 25.63 28.47
CA LYS A 404 -20.42 26.32 29.06
C LYS A 404 -21.33 25.40 29.90
N GLY A 405 -20.93 24.15 30.15
CA GLY A 405 -21.65 23.22 31.01
C GLY A 405 -22.82 22.49 30.35
N ARG A 406 -23.00 22.58 29.03
CA ARG A 406 -24.00 21.79 28.31
C ARG A 406 -23.58 20.31 28.30
N LYS A 407 -24.50 19.41 28.66
CA LYS A 407 -24.32 17.97 28.45
C LYS A 407 -24.47 17.66 26.95
N LEU A 408 -23.46 16.99 26.40
CA LEU A 408 -23.47 16.51 25.02
C LEU A 408 -24.30 15.23 24.90
N THR A 409 -24.91 15.00 23.74
CA THR A 409 -25.54 13.72 23.42
C THR A 409 -24.49 12.65 23.13
N ASP A 410 -24.88 11.37 23.16
CA ASP A 410 -23.97 10.26 22.87
C ASP A 410 -23.36 10.37 21.45
N ASP A 411 -24.14 10.81 20.47
CA ASP A 411 -23.67 11.07 19.11
C ASP A 411 -22.67 12.23 19.04
N GLU A 412 -22.90 13.31 19.80
CA GLU A 412 -21.97 14.45 19.89
C GLU A 412 -20.66 14.05 20.57
N VAL A 413 -20.73 13.18 21.59
CA VAL A 413 -19.54 12.61 22.26
C VAL A 413 -18.79 11.69 21.31
N ALA A 414 -19.48 10.82 20.57
CA ALA A 414 -18.89 9.95 19.56
C ALA A 414 -18.21 10.76 18.44
N PHE A 415 -18.86 11.83 17.96
CA PHE A 415 -18.26 12.75 16.99
C PHE A 415 -17.00 13.41 17.53
N VAL A 416 -17.03 13.95 18.76
CA VAL A 416 -15.86 14.60 19.37
C VAL A 416 -14.71 13.60 19.55
N ASN A 417 -15.00 12.38 20.00
CA ASN A 417 -13.99 11.34 20.17
C ASN A 417 -13.40 10.88 18.83
N ASN A 418 -14.25 10.67 17.81
CA ASN A 418 -13.79 10.34 16.46
C ASN A 418 -12.99 11.49 15.84
N PHE A 419 -13.42 12.74 16.00
CA PHE A 419 -12.68 13.91 15.52
C PHE A 419 -11.31 14.02 16.21
N ILE A 420 -11.24 13.85 17.52
CA ILE A 420 -9.98 13.84 18.27
C ILE A 420 -9.11 12.67 17.85
N ARG A 421 -9.69 11.47 17.67
CA ARG A 421 -8.97 10.28 17.20
C ARG A 421 -8.43 10.51 15.80
N ASP A 422 -9.25 10.88 14.83
CA ASP A 422 -8.82 11.16 13.45
C ASP A 422 -7.74 12.25 13.42
N TYR A 423 -7.86 13.28 14.27
CA TYR A 423 -6.84 14.32 14.37
C TYR A 423 -5.54 13.80 15.02
N LYS A 424 -5.65 12.95 16.05
CA LYS A 424 -4.52 12.27 16.68
C LYS A 424 -3.88 11.24 15.76
N ASP A 425 -4.65 10.50 14.98
CA ASP A 425 -4.20 9.51 14.01
C ASP A 425 -3.56 10.23 12.83
N ALA A 426 -4.12 11.36 12.36
CA ALA A 426 -3.45 12.21 11.38
C ALA A 426 -2.15 12.78 11.94
N HIS A 427 -2.12 13.16 13.23
CA HIS A 427 -0.91 13.61 13.92
C HIS A 427 0.11 12.47 14.12
N HIS A 428 -0.33 11.28 14.52
CA HIS A 428 0.51 10.10 14.73
C HIS A 428 1.00 9.56 13.40
N GLN A 429 0.19 9.48 12.36
CA GLN A 429 0.66 9.17 11.01
C GLN A 429 1.63 10.22 10.48
N ARG A 430 1.48 11.50 10.89
CA ARG A 430 2.48 12.54 10.57
C ARG A 430 3.74 12.35 11.41
N GLU A 431 3.64 12.00 12.69
CA GLU A 431 4.77 11.75 13.58
C GLU A 431 5.50 10.44 13.27
N ASP A 432 4.80 9.38 12.89
CA ASP A 432 5.32 8.10 12.41
C ASP A 432 6.01 8.30 11.05
N ARG A 433 5.40 9.08 10.14
CA ARG A 433 6.10 9.50 8.90
C ARG A 433 7.34 10.33 9.22
N LEU A 434 7.27 11.24 10.20
CA LEU A 434 8.43 12.03 10.64
C LEU A 434 9.48 11.17 11.36
N ALA A 435 9.08 10.14 12.09
CA ALA A 435 9.95 9.19 12.79
C ALA A 435 10.60 8.22 11.80
N GLU A 436 9.89 7.85 10.73
CA GLU A 436 10.43 7.10 9.59
C GLU A 436 11.39 7.98 8.77
N ILE A 437 11.07 9.27 8.61
CA ILE A 437 11.99 10.28 8.05
C ILE A 437 13.25 10.43 8.93
N LEU A 438 13.10 10.47 10.26
CA LEU A 438 14.22 10.58 11.20
C LEU A 438 15.06 9.29 11.27
N LYS A 439 14.43 8.12 11.26
CA LYS A 439 15.12 6.82 11.12
C LYS A 439 15.86 6.71 9.79
N GLY A 440 15.28 7.23 8.71
CA GLY A 440 15.96 7.35 7.42
C GLY A 440 17.20 8.25 7.49
N GLN A 441 17.14 9.36 8.24
CA GLN A 441 18.28 10.24 8.49
C GLN A 441 19.35 9.61 9.41
N GLU A 442 18.96 8.81 10.41
CA GLU A 442 19.88 8.08 11.29
C GLU A 442 20.59 6.93 10.56
N LEU A 443 19.87 6.20 9.69
CA LEU A 443 20.47 5.21 8.80
C LEU A 443 21.44 5.86 7.80
N GLU A 444 21.12 7.05 7.27
CA GLU A 444 22.03 7.84 6.43
C GLU A 444 23.27 8.35 7.19
N ALA A 445 23.17 8.66 8.48
CA ALA A 445 24.30 9.02 9.32
C ALA A 445 25.21 7.83 9.66
N GLN A 446 24.68 6.61 9.63
CA GLN A 446 25.46 5.36 9.76
C GLN A 446 26.10 4.95 8.42
N ASP A 447 25.37 5.10 7.30
CA ASP A 447 25.85 4.82 5.94
C ASP A 447 26.93 5.83 5.48
N GLN A 448 26.96 7.05 6.03
CA GLN A 448 28.03 8.02 5.78
C GLN A 448 29.29 7.81 6.64
N LYS A 449 29.21 7.03 7.73
CA LYS A 449 30.39 6.73 8.57
C LYS A 449 31.20 5.54 8.06
N GLN A 450 30.56 4.57 7.40
CA GLN A 450 31.27 3.39 6.88
C GLN A 450 32.27 3.68 5.73
N PRO A 451 32.06 4.63 4.80
CA PRO A 451 33.03 4.92 3.75
C PRO A 451 34.27 5.66 4.27
N GLN A 452 34.16 6.43 5.37
CA GLN A 452 35.29 7.17 5.92
C GLN A 452 36.22 6.30 6.77
N GLU A 453 35.70 5.31 7.50
CA GLU A 453 36.55 4.37 8.25
C GLU A 453 37.32 3.41 7.33
N GLN A 454 36.74 3.01 6.19
CA GLN A 454 37.44 2.20 5.18
C GLN A 454 38.46 3.01 4.35
N GLN A 455 38.17 4.26 4.02
CA GLN A 455 39.15 5.13 3.32
C GLN A 455 40.32 5.58 4.21
N CYS A 456 40.13 5.71 5.53
CA CYS A 456 41.25 5.98 6.44
C CYS A 456 42.15 4.74 6.62
N GLN A 457 41.61 3.52 6.60
CA GLN A 457 42.39 2.29 6.73
C GLN A 457 43.22 1.93 5.47
N GLU A 458 42.76 2.32 4.27
CA GLU A 458 43.52 2.09 3.03
C GLU A 458 44.65 3.12 2.80
N GLN A 459 44.62 4.28 3.48
CA GLN A 459 45.69 5.29 3.38
C GLN A 459 46.82 5.13 4.40
N GLU A 460 46.63 4.31 5.45
CA GLU A 460 47.67 4.05 6.46
C GLU A 460 48.63 2.90 6.09
N GLN A 461 48.23 1.98 5.20
CA GLN A 461 49.07 0.86 4.78
C GLN A 461 50.38 1.22 4.05
N PRO A 462 50.47 2.29 3.22
CA PRO A 462 51.73 2.65 2.57
C PRO A 462 52.75 3.27 3.52
N GLN A 463 52.33 3.84 4.66
CA GLN A 463 53.22 4.53 5.59
C GLN A 463 53.89 3.58 6.59
N GLU A 464 53.21 2.52 7.03
CA GLU A 464 53.84 1.50 7.90
C GLU A 464 54.90 0.67 7.17
N GLN A 465 54.70 0.38 5.88
CA GLN A 465 55.71 -0.35 5.08
C GLN A 465 56.96 0.50 4.84
N GLN A 466 56.82 1.80 4.56
CA GLN A 466 57.97 2.71 4.43
C GLN A 466 58.74 2.88 5.76
N TYR A 467 58.03 2.87 6.89
CA TYR A 467 58.67 2.96 8.21
C TYR A 467 59.44 1.69 8.59
N GLN A 468 58.90 0.51 8.25
CA GLN A 468 59.59 -0.77 8.46
C GLN A 468 60.79 -0.97 7.54
N GLU A 469 60.73 -0.52 6.28
CA GLU A 469 61.90 -0.55 5.38
C GLU A 469 63.02 0.39 5.84
N GLN A 470 62.68 1.57 6.37
CA GLN A 470 63.68 2.47 6.97
C GLN A 470 64.34 1.88 8.21
N GLN A 471 63.61 1.12 9.04
CA GLN A 471 64.21 0.45 10.20
C GLN A 471 65.07 -0.76 9.85
N GLN A 472 64.93 -1.34 8.66
CA GLN A 472 65.81 -2.41 8.18
C GLN A 472 67.07 -1.89 7.46
N GLN A 473 67.09 -0.62 7.05
CA GLN A 473 68.25 0.03 6.43
C GLN A 473 69.19 0.71 7.44
N VAL A 474 68.74 0.97 8.67
CA VAL A 474 69.56 1.44 9.82
C VAL A 474 70.11 0.23 10.56
#